data_AF-A0A0F9J0V6-F1
#
_entry.id   AF-A0A0F9J0V6-F1
#
_cell.length_a   1.000
_cell.length_b   1.000
_cell.length_c   1.000
_cell.angle_alpha   90.00
_cell.angle_beta   90.00
_cell.angle_gamma   90.00
#
_symmetry.space_group_name_H-M   'P 1'
#
loop_
_entity.id
_entity.type
_entity.pdbx_description
1 polymer ?
#
loop_
_entity_poly.entity_id
_entity_poly.type
_entity_poly.pdbx_seq_one_letter_code
_entity_poly.pdbx_strand_id
1 'polypeptide(L)' 'MPDRFEAFKIAKERQKFTIGVFYRSNNPIYHKELYGDNNPVSNSLSRETRLEKIRKIL' A
#
# COMPACT_ATOMS: atom_id res chain seq x y z
N MET A 1 -15.20 12.69 10.42
CA MET A 1 -13.84 12.18 10.74
C MET A 1 -12.99 13.40 11.04
N PRO A 2 -12.22 13.41 12.14
CA PRO A 2 -11.31 14.50 12.46
C PRO A 2 -10.40 14.78 11.27
N ASP A 3 -9.99 16.03 11.07
CA ASP A 3 -8.91 16.29 10.14
C ASP A 3 -7.59 15.70 10.69
N ARG A 4 -6.53 15.69 9.87
CA ARG A 4 -5.24 15.11 10.27
C ARG A 4 -4.68 15.75 11.54
N PHE A 5 -4.84 17.06 11.71
CA PHE A 5 -4.29 17.82 12.83
C PHE A 5 -5.08 17.55 14.13
N GLU A 6 -6.41 17.49 14.04
CA GLU A 6 -7.30 17.11 15.13
C GLU A 6 -7.05 15.67 15.58
N ALA A 7 -6.83 14.73 14.63
CA ALA A 7 -6.48 13.36 14.96
C ALA A 7 -5.17 13.27 15.77
N PHE A 8 -4.16 14.09 15.42
CA PHE A 8 -2.93 14.17 16.20
C PHE A 8 -3.14 14.75 17.60
N LYS A 9 -4.04 15.73 17.75
CA LYS A 9 -4.40 16.30 19.05
C LYS A 9 -5.06 15.25 19.95
N ILE A 10 -6.05 14.52 19.42
CA ILE A 10 -6.76 13.45 20.12
C ILE A 10 -5.81 12.33 20.55
N ALA A 11 -4.87 11.92 19.68
CA ALA A 11 -3.87 10.89 20.01
C ALA A 11 -2.86 11.34 21.08
N LYS A 12 -2.58 12.65 21.17
CA LYS A 12 -1.66 13.22 22.17
C LYS A 12 -2.32 13.47 23.52
N GLU A 13 -3.64 13.63 23.56
CA GLU A 13 -4.38 13.79 24.81
C GLU A 13 -4.18 12.53 25.67
N ARG A 14 -3.70 12.71 26.90
CA ARG A 14 -3.40 11.63 27.87
C ARG A 14 -4.68 11.01 28.46
N GLN A 15 -5.68 10.71 27.64
CA GLN A 15 -6.75 9.82 28.06
C GLN A 15 -6.19 8.40 28.16
N LYS A 16 -6.48 7.70 29.26
CA LYS A 16 -5.84 6.41 29.61
C LYS A 16 -5.97 5.35 28.51
N PHE A 17 -6.97 5.44 27.63
CA PHE A 17 -7.23 4.45 26.58
C PHE A 17 -7.91 5.09 25.36
N THR A 18 -7.18 5.83 24.54
CA THR A 18 -7.71 6.29 23.25
C THR A 18 -7.49 5.19 22.20
N ILE A 19 -8.52 4.34 22.00
CA ILE A 19 -8.47 3.20 21.07
C ILE A 19 -9.47 3.45 19.93
N GLY A 20 -9.01 3.41 18.69
CA GLY A 20 -9.86 3.59 17.50
C GLY A 20 -9.11 4.12 16.29
N VAL A 21 -9.82 4.32 15.17
CA VAL A 21 -9.28 4.97 13.97
C VAL A 21 -9.55 6.47 14.05
N PHE A 22 -8.51 7.26 14.30
CA PHE A 22 -8.60 8.72 14.44
C PHE A 22 -8.66 9.46 13.11
N TYR A 23 -8.02 8.90 12.09
CA TYR A 23 -7.96 9.49 10.75
C TYR A 23 -7.83 8.37 9.72
N ARG A 24 -8.55 8.52 8.61
CA ARG A 24 -8.46 7.63 7.46
C ARG A 24 -8.15 8.46 6.23
N SER A 25 -6.95 8.31 5.69
CA SER A 25 -6.60 8.84 4.37
C SER A 25 -6.95 7.82 3.28
N ASN A 26 -7.41 8.31 2.13
CA ASN A 26 -7.61 7.50 0.93
C ASN A 26 -6.39 7.55 -0.01
N ASN A 27 -5.18 7.68 0.55
CA ASN A 27 -3.97 7.68 -0.27
C ASN A 27 -3.86 6.33 -1.00
N PRO A 28 -3.45 6.34 -2.28
CA PRO A 28 -3.18 5.10 -2.99
C PRO A 28 -2.12 4.29 -2.23
N ILE A 29 -2.29 2.97 -2.23
CA ILE A 29 -1.36 2.08 -1.53
C ILE A 29 -0.11 1.95 -2.38
N TYR A 30 1.08 2.04 -1.77
CA TYR A 30 2.38 2.03 -2.45
C TYR A 30 2.50 1.00 -3.59
N HIS A 31 2.10 -0.25 -3.34
CA HIS A 31 2.19 -1.30 -4.36
C HIS A 31 1.30 -1.05 -5.58
N LYS A 32 0.15 -0.38 -5.40
CA LYS A 32 -0.72 0.01 -6.50
C LYS A 32 -0.12 1.15 -7.32
N GLU A 33 0.61 2.06 -6.69
CA GLU A 33 1.32 3.11 -7.43
C GLU A 33 2.47 2.53 -8.26
N LEU A 34 3.14 1.50 -7.75
CA LEU A 34 4.30 0.91 -8.42
C LEU A 34 3.93 -0.13 -9.49
N TYR A 35 2.97 -1.00 -9.19
CA TYR A 35 2.62 -2.16 -10.03
C TYR A 35 1.18 -2.14 -10.54
N GLY A 36 0.37 -1.14 -10.17
CA GLY A 36 -1.06 -1.15 -10.45
C GLY A 36 -1.75 -2.33 -9.77
N ASP A 37 -2.54 -3.06 -10.55
CA ASP A 37 -3.21 -4.28 -10.07
C ASP A 37 -2.36 -5.56 -10.31
N ASN A 38 -1.13 -5.43 -10.81
CA ASN A 38 -0.26 -6.56 -11.03
C ASN A 38 0.39 -7.02 -9.71
N ASN A 39 0.14 -8.28 -9.34
CA ASN A 39 0.78 -8.90 -8.19
C ASN A 39 1.90 -9.84 -8.67
N PRO A 40 3.18 -9.52 -8.45
CA PRO A 40 4.30 -10.31 -8.97
C PRO A 40 4.40 -11.72 -8.38
N VAL A 41 3.74 -11.98 -7.25
CA VAL A 41 3.70 -13.31 -6.62
C VAL A 41 2.69 -14.21 -7.34
N SER A 42 1.45 -13.74 -7.51
CA SER A 42 0.40 -14.51 -8.18
C SER A 42 0.54 -14.51 -9.70
N ASN A 43 1.02 -13.41 -10.28
CA ASN A 43 1.19 -13.21 -11.72
C ASN A 43 2.62 -13.53 -12.15
N SER A 44 3.30 -14.43 -11.43
CA SER A 44 4.67 -14.83 -11.75
C SER A 44 4.71 -15.54 -13.12
N LEU A 45 5.71 -15.20 -13.92
CA LEU A 45 5.90 -15.84 -15.22
C LEU A 45 6.46 -17.25 -15.02
N SER A 46 5.99 -18.20 -15.84
CA SER A 46 6.66 -19.48 -15.98
C SER A 46 8.11 -19.28 -16.43
N ARG A 47 8.95 -20.29 -16.17
CA ARG A 47 10.35 -20.24 -16.56
C ARG A 47 10.50 -20.10 -18.07
N GLU A 48 9.69 -20.83 -18.83
CA GLU A 48 9.70 -20.89 -20.29
C GLU A 48 9.36 -19.52 -20.88
N THR A 49 8.25 -18.92 -20.43
CA THR A 49 7.81 -17.59 -20.90
C THR A 49 8.83 -16.50 -20.52
N ARG A 50 9.44 -16.60 -19.34
CA ARG A 50 10.50 -15.68 -18.92
C ARG A 50 11.72 -15.76 -19.82
N LEU A 51 12.20 -16.97 -20.14
CA LEU A 51 13.35 -17.17 -21.02
C LEU A 51 13.06 -16.71 -22.46
N GLU A 52 11.85 -16.96 -22.96
CA GLU A 52 11.44 -16.48 -24.29
C GLU A 52 11.45 -14.95 -24.37
N LYS A 53 10.91 -14.26 -23.37
CA LYS A 53 10.91 -12.79 -23.31
C LYS A 53 12.33 -12.22 -23.23
N ILE A 54 13.22 -12.82 -22.45
CA ILE A 54 14.63 -12.39 -22.35
C ILE A 54 15.33 -12.49 -23.70
N ARG A 55 15.15 -13.59 -24.44
CA ARG A 55 15.73 -13.79 -25.77
C ARG A 55 15.25 -12.79 -26.83
N LYS A 56 14.14 -12.09 -26.61
CA LYS A 56 13.63 -11.05 -27.51
C LYS A 56 14.25 -9.67 -27.25
N ILE A 57 14.85 -9.48 -26.08
CA ILE A 57 15.43 -8.20 -25.64
C ILE A 57 16.94 -8.18 -25.86
N LEU A 58 17.59 -9.35 -25.73
CA LEU A 58 19.00 -9.56 -26.04
C LEU A 58 19.20 -9.82 -27.54
#